data_AF-A0A5B8A6W5-F1
#
_entry.id   AF-A0A5B8A6W5-F1
#
_cell.length_a   1.000
_cell.length_b   1.000
_cell.length_c   1.000
_cell.angle_alpha   90.00
_cell.angle_beta   90.00
_cell.angle_gamma   90.00
#
_symmetry.space_group_name_H-M   'P 1'
#
loop_
_entity.id
_entity.type
_entity.pdbx_description
1 polymer ?
#
loop_
_entity_poly.entity_id
_entity_poly.type
_entity_poly.pdbx_seq_one_letter_code
_entity_poly.pdbx_strand_id
1 'polypeptide(L)'
;MSTFSAARISDLRKSKGLSQELLAEESGVSLRTIQRVEQGHTIPRGHTVQALAAALDVPLEALQAAPEPAAVPAPTAPALRSDPEFLQLLNLSALSFLVVPLLNLVVPLLLWRARRHDTAHVADLGRRVLGFQILWQAGSFFAFLLAVVGQLVAARYFKVVVPGLFVGVMVVTYALNALTIGYYALQLRRGRLDVYRIRL
;
A
#
# COMPACT_ATOMS: atom_id res chain seq x y z
N MET A 1 18.47 9.34 36.27
CA MET A 1 17.48 8.43 36.87
C MET A 1 17.52 7.14 36.05
N SER A 2 17.92 6.02 36.65
CA SER A 2 18.00 4.72 35.96
C SER A 2 16.60 4.22 35.62
N THR A 3 16.29 4.08 34.33
CA THR A 3 14.99 3.61 33.83
C THR A 3 15.01 2.10 33.67
N PHE A 4 14.17 1.41 34.45
CA PHE A 4 13.97 -0.04 34.38
C PHE A 4 13.11 -0.42 33.17
N SER A 5 13.35 -1.60 32.59
CA SER A 5 12.59 -2.11 31.45
C SER A 5 11.60 -3.19 31.87
N ALA A 6 10.30 -2.93 31.69
CA ALA A 6 9.23 -3.89 31.95
C ALA A 6 9.40 -5.20 31.14
N ALA A 7 9.79 -5.08 29.87
CA ALA A 7 10.05 -6.22 28.99
C ALA A 7 11.20 -7.09 29.52
N ARG A 8 12.28 -6.46 30.01
CA ARG A 8 13.46 -7.16 30.53
C ARG A 8 13.13 -8.00 31.77
N ILE A 9 12.29 -7.48 32.67
CA ILE A 9 11.84 -8.21 33.87
C ILE A 9 11.02 -9.45 33.46
N SER A 10 10.11 -9.30 32.50
CA SER A 10 9.30 -10.43 32.00
C SER A 10 10.16 -11.49 31.31
N ASP A 11 11.14 -11.07 30.51
CA ASP A 11 12.04 -11.99 29.79
C ASP A 11 12.95 -12.76 30.74
N LEU A 12 13.51 -12.08 31.76
CA LEU A 12 14.33 -12.74 32.79
C LEU A 12 13.51 -13.77 33.57
N ARG A 13 12.29 -13.41 33.99
CA ARG A 13 11.38 -14.34 34.67
C ARG A 13 11.12 -15.59 33.83
N LYS A 14 10.79 -15.41 32.54
CA LYS A 14 10.55 -16.53 31.61
C LYS A 14 11.81 -17.37 31.38
N SER A 15 12.97 -16.75 31.27
CA SER A 15 14.25 -17.46 31.09
C SER A 15 14.61 -18.36 32.28
N LYS A 16 14.15 -18.00 33.48
CA LYS A 16 14.28 -18.81 34.70
C LYS A 16 13.12 -19.79 34.93
N GLY A 17 12.14 -19.85 34.00
CA GLY A 17 10.99 -20.75 34.12
C GLY A 17 10.00 -20.39 35.23
N LEU A 18 10.08 -19.18 35.77
CA LEU A 18 9.24 -18.74 36.89
C LEU A 18 7.87 -18.28 36.39
N SER A 19 6.79 -18.66 37.09
CA SER A 19 5.47 -18.05 36.88
C SER A 19 5.39 -16.66 37.55
N GLN A 20 4.37 -15.86 37.24
CA GLN A 20 4.21 -14.56 37.90
C GLN A 20 3.87 -14.72 39.40
N GLU A 21 3.16 -15.80 39.73
CA GLU A 21 2.81 -16.18 41.10
C GLU A 21 4.05 -16.60 41.89
N LEU A 22 4.92 -17.41 41.29
CA LEU A 22 6.16 -17.86 41.93
C LEU A 22 7.12 -16.67 42.13
N LEU A 23 7.24 -15.78 41.15
CA LEU A 23 8.02 -14.56 41.32
C LEU A 23 7.44 -13.66 42.42
N ALA A 24 6.11 -13.61 42.59
CA ALA A 24 5.45 -12.85 43.65
C ALA A 24 5.79 -13.38 45.03
N GLU A 25 5.79 -14.70 45.16
CA GLU A 25 6.15 -15.39 46.40
C GLU A 25 7.63 -15.17 46.74
N GLU A 26 8.54 -15.40 45.80
CA GLU A 26 9.99 -15.28 46.02
C GLU A 26 10.45 -13.83 46.25
N SER A 27 9.80 -12.86 45.61
CA SER A 27 10.15 -11.43 45.78
C SER A 27 9.39 -10.75 46.93
N GLY A 28 8.36 -11.38 47.50
CA GLY A 28 7.47 -10.74 48.47
C GLY A 28 6.68 -9.56 47.90
N VAL A 29 6.64 -9.41 46.57
CA VAL A 29 5.90 -8.38 45.85
C VAL A 29 4.55 -8.97 45.43
N SER A 30 3.45 -8.23 45.63
CA SER A 30 2.13 -8.75 45.25
C SER A 30 2.03 -9.08 43.76
N LEU A 31 1.34 -10.16 43.42
CA LEU A 31 1.10 -10.59 42.04
C LEU A 31 0.59 -9.45 41.14
N ARG A 32 -0.34 -8.64 41.68
CA ARG A 32 -0.88 -7.46 40.99
C ARG A 32 0.19 -6.42 40.65
N THR A 33 1.20 -6.28 41.51
CA THR A 33 2.32 -5.35 41.27
C THR A 33 3.24 -5.90 40.19
N ILE A 34 3.57 -7.20 40.22
CA ILE A 34 4.35 -7.85 39.16
C ILE A 34 3.69 -7.72 37.80
N GLN A 35 2.39 -8.00 37.71
CA GLN A 35 1.63 -7.83 36.46
C GLN A 35 1.71 -6.40 35.93
N ARG A 36 1.48 -5.40 36.78
CA ARG A 36 1.56 -3.98 36.38
C ARG A 36 2.96 -3.56 35.99
N VAL A 37 3.99 -4.10 36.64
CA VAL A 37 5.40 -3.84 36.32
C VAL A 37 5.77 -4.45 34.97
N GLU A 38 5.42 -5.72 34.73
CA GLU A 38 5.67 -6.41 33.44
C GLU A 38 4.89 -5.80 32.27
N GLN A 39 3.70 -5.24 32.53
CA GLN A 39 2.89 -4.52 31.54
C GLN A 39 3.34 -3.07 31.33
N GLY A 40 4.33 -2.57 32.08
CA GLY A 40 4.81 -1.18 31.99
C GLY A 40 3.84 -0.14 32.56
N HIS A 41 2.79 -0.57 33.26
CA HIS A 41 1.80 0.33 33.88
C HIS A 41 2.29 0.98 35.17
N THR A 42 3.39 0.51 35.77
CA THR A 42 3.94 1.09 37.01
C THR A 42 5.44 0.90 37.05
N ILE A 43 6.16 1.97 37.40
CA ILE A 43 7.60 1.93 37.60
C ILE A 43 7.85 1.41 39.03
N PRO A 44 8.53 0.26 39.20
CA PRO A 44 8.84 -0.27 40.52
C PRO A 44 9.73 0.70 41.31
N ARG A 45 9.45 0.88 42.61
CA ARG A 45 10.27 1.72 43.50
C ARG A 45 11.51 0.95 43.93
N GLY A 46 12.56 1.66 44.40
CA GLY A 46 13.87 1.07 44.71
C GLY A 46 13.84 -0.23 45.53
N HIS A 47 13.00 -0.33 46.56
CA HIS A 47 12.83 -1.56 47.34
C HIS A 47 12.23 -2.71 46.51
N THR A 48 11.22 -2.43 45.68
CA THR A 48 10.59 -3.40 44.78
C THR A 48 11.57 -3.90 43.74
N VAL A 49 12.43 -3.01 43.23
CA VAL A 49 13.46 -3.37 42.24
C VAL A 49 14.49 -4.30 42.87
N GLN A 50 14.96 -4.00 44.08
CA GLN A 50 15.90 -4.86 44.81
C GLN A 50 15.31 -6.25 45.08
N ALA A 51 14.04 -6.31 45.50
CA ALA A 51 13.33 -7.55 45.75
C ALA A 51 13.16 -8.39 44.47
N LEU A 52 12.82 -7.76 43.34
CA LEU A 52 12.74 -8.44 42.05
C LEU A 52 14.11 -8.92 41.55
N ALA A 53 15.16 -8.13 41.73
CA ALA A 53 16.53 -8.52 41.34
C ALA A 53 17.02 -9.71 42.16
N ALA A 54 16.74 -9.73 43.45
CA ALA A 54 17.09 -10.83 44.36
C ALA A 54 16.33 -12.11 44.00
N ALA A 55 15.00 -12.04 43.80
CA ALA A 55 14.20 -13.21 43.41
C ALA A 55 14.57 -13.73 42.02
N LEU A 56 14.86 -12.83 41.08
CA LEU A 56 15.36 -13.20 39.76
C LEU A 56 16.84 -13.55 39.78
N ASP A 57 17.54 -13.54 40.92
CA ASP A 57 18.97 -13.84 41.10
C ASP A 57 19.82 -13.25 39.95
N VAL A 58 19.73 -11.92 39.81
CA VAL A 58 20.48 -11.11 38.85
C VAL A 58 20.92 -9.79 39.51
N PRO A 59 22.03 -9.18 39.05
CA PRO A 59 22.41 -7.85 39.52
C PRO A 59 21.36 -6.80 39.12
N LEU A 60 21.25 -5.71 39.90
CA LEU A 60 20.24 -4.67 39.70
C LEU A 60 20.30 -4.04 38.30
N GLU A 61 21.51 -3.97 37.75
CA GLU A 61 21.84 -3.46 36.42
C GLU A 61 21.21 -4.33 35.32
N ALA A 62 21.01 -5.62 35.56
CA ALA A 62 20.39 -6.53 34.58
C ALA A 62 18.89 -6.26 34.37
N LEU A 63 18.23 -5.59 35.34
CA LEU A 63 16.85 -5.13 35.22
C LEU A 63 16.72 -3.78 34.50
N GLN A 64 17.83 -3.08 34.29
CA GLN A 64 17.85 -1.84 33.54
C GLN A 64 17.66 -2.16 32.05
N ALA A 65 17.12 -1.20 31.31
CA ALA A 65 17.18 -1.28 29.86
C ALA A 65 18.66 -1.33 29.48
N ALA A 66 19.13 -2.45 28.92
CA ALA A 66 20.34 -2.40 28.11
C ALA A 66 20.13 -1.28 27.08
N PRO A 67 21.16 -0.48 26.74
CA PRO A 67 21.06 0.37 25.56
C PRO A 67 20.58 -0.55 24.46
N GLU A 68 19.44 -0.21 23.86
CA GLU A 68 18.94 -0.89 22.67
C GLU A 68 20.16 -1.10 21.78
N PRO A 69 20.57 -2.34 21.44
CA PRO A 69 21.60 -2.49 20.42
C PRO A 69 21.03 -1.72 19.24
N ALA A 70 21.68 -0.58 18.92
CA ALA A 70 21.24 0.36 17.91
C ALA A 70 20.74 -0.49 16.75
N ALA A 71 19.43 -0.45 16.50
CA ALA A 71 18.78 -1.32 15.54
C ALA A 71 19.69 -1.31 14.31
N VAL A 72 20.37 -2.42 14.04
CA VAL A 72 21.17 -2.55 12.82
C VAL A 72 20.15 -2.19 11.75
N PRO A 73 20.28 -1.06 11.03
CA PRO A 73 19.28 -0.70 10.05
C PRO A 73 19.22 -1.90 9.13
N ALA A 74 18.05 -2.53 9.08
CA ALA A 74 17.78 -3.58 8.10
C ALA A 74 18.31 -3.04 6.76
N PRO A 75 19.04 -3.86 5.97
CA PRO A 75 19.68 -3.38 4.75
C PRO A 75 18.67 -2.55 3.99
N THR A 76 18.93 -1.23 3.90
CA THR A 76 17.98 -0.29 3.33
C THR A 76 17.82 -0.75 1.91
N ALA A 77 16.66 -1.33 1.57
CA ALA A 77 16.36 -1.71 0.21
C ALA A 77 16.70 -0.50 -0.66
N PRO A 78 17.44 -0.68 -1.77
CA PRO A 78 17.92 0.44 -2.56
C PRO A 78 16.73 1.36 -2.86
N ALA A 79 16.83 2.62 -2.44
CA ALA A 79 15.77 3.59 -2.62
C ALA A 79 15.47 3.69 -4.13
N LEU A 80 14.25 3.28 -4.52
CA LEU A 80 13.80 3.32 -5.91
C LEU A 80 13.98 4.74 -6.47
N ARG A 81 14.47 4.86 -7.71
CA ARG A 81 14.68 6.16 -8.33
C ARG A 81 13.34 6.85 -8.57
N SER A 82 13.22 8.12 -8.17
CA SER A 82 12.07 8.95 -8.49
C SER A 82 12.23 9.54 -9.90
N ASP A 83 11.27 9.27 -10.80
CA ASP A 83 11.29 9.75 -12.18
C ASP A 83 9.87 10.21 -12.59
N PRO A 84 9.51 11.49 -12.31
CA PRO A 84 8.18 12.01 -12.62
C PRO A 84 7.92 12.14 -14.12
N GLU A 85 8.96 12.32 -14.93
CA GLU A 85 8.85 12.38 -16.39
C GLU A 85 8.44 11.01 -16.94
N PHE A 86 9.01 9.94 -16.41
CA PHE A 86 8.60 8.59 -16.78
C PHE A 86 7.16 8.27 -16.36
N LEU A 87 6.71 8.75 -15.19
CA LEU A 87 5.30 8.60 -14.79
C LEU A 87 4.35 9.33 -15.77
N GLN A 88 4.74 10.50 -16.25
CA GLN A 88 4.00 11.22 -17.30
C GLN A 88 3.97 10.44 -18.61
N LEU A 89 5.13 9.96 -19.05
CA LEU A 89 5.26 9.19 -20.27
C LEU A 89 4.42 7.90 -20.19
N LEU A 90 4.44 7.21 -19.05
CA LEU A 90 3.63 6.01 -18.83
C LEU A 90 2.13 6.32 -18.93
N ASN A 91 1.65 7.40 -18.30
CA ASN A 91 0.24 7.80 -18.43
C ASN A 91 -0.12 8.22 -19.86
N LEU A 92 0.70 9.06 -20.50
CA LEU A 92 0.46 9.56 -21.85
C LEU A 92 0.59 8.48 -22.92
N SER A 93 1.35 7.41 -22.66
CA SER A 93 1.46 6.28 -23.58
C SER A 93 0.13 5.57 -23.82
N ALA A 94 -0.85 5.75 -22.94
CA ALA A 94 -2.21 5.29 -23.15
C ALA A 94 -2.91 6.00 -24.33
N LEU A 95 -2.45 7.19 -24.78
CA LEU A 95 -2.96 7.89 -25.97
C LEU A 95 -2.58 7.21 -27.30
N SER A 96 -1.79 6.13 -27.26
CA SER A 96 -1.39 5.39 -28.46
C SER A 96 -2.58 4.79 -29.25
N PHE A 97 -3.78 4.70 -28.66
CA PHE A 97 -5.00 4.35 -29.40
C PHE A 97 -5.32 5.30 -30.56
N LEU A 98 -4.82 6.55 -30.53
CA LEU A 98 -5.04 7.54 -31.59
C LEU A 98 -4.31 7.17 -32.89
N VAL A 99 -3.22 6.40 -32.78
CA VAL A 99 -2.44 5.95 -33.94
C VAL A 99 -2.96 4.59 -34.41
N VAL A 100 -3.07 3.63 -33.49
CA VAL A 100 -3.56 2.27 -33.77
C VAL A 100 -4.47 1.82 -32.63
N PRO A 101 -5.69 1.33 -32.93
CA PRO A 101 -6.56 0.74 -31.92
C PRO A 101 -5.85 -0.36 -31.12
N LEU A 102 -6.18 -0.51 -29.83
CA LEU A 102 -5.58 -1.48 -28.89
C LEU A 102 -4.12 -1.23 -28.49
N LEU A 103 -3.42 -0.31 -29.15
CA LEU A 103 -2.03 0.03 -28.83
C LEU A 103 -1.90 0.67 -27.43
N ASN A 104 -3.00 1.25 -26.93
CA ASN A 104 -3.17 1.77 -25.57
C ASN A 104 -3.01 0.72 -24.46
N LEU A 105 -2.98 -0.58 -24.76
CA LEU A 105 -2.57 -1.61 -23.80
C LEU A 105 -1.11 -1.99 -23.96
N VAL A 106 -0.66 -2.12 -25.20
CA VAL A 106 0.68 -2.63 -25.52
C VAL A 106 1.76 -1.65 -25.06
N VAL A 107 1.65 -0.36 -25.41
CA VAL A 107 2.71 0.61 -25.11
C VAL A 107 2.87 0.84 -23.60
N PRO A 108 1.80 1.09 -22.81
CA PRO A 108 1.96 1.19 -21.36
C PRO A 108 2.45 -0.11 -20.71
N LEU A 109 2.08 -1.29 -21.25
CA LEU A 109 2.55 -2.58 -20.74
C LEU A 109 4.05 -2.75 -20.92
N LEU A 110 4.57 -2.41 -22.10
CA LEU A 110 6.01 -2.46 -22.39
C LEU A 110 6.79 -1.52 -21.48
N LEU A 111 6.31 -0.27 -21.33
CA LEU A 111 6.92 0.72 -20.45
C LEU A 111 6.87 0.29 -18.98
N TRP A 112 5.73 -0.21 -18.52
CA TRP A 112 5.58 -0.71 -17.16
C TRP A 112 6.53 -1.87 -16.88
N ARG A 113 6.61 -2.87 -17.77
CA ARG A 113 7.54 -4.00 -17.63
C ARG A 113 9.01 -3.56 -17.58
N ALA A 114 9.37 -2.53 -18.34
CA ALA A 114 10.76 -2.06 -18.42
C ALA A 114 11.28 -1.41 -17.12
N ARG A 115 10.41 -0.75 -16.33
CA ARG A 115 10.87 0.03 -15.14
C ARG A 115 10.10 -0.21 -13.84
N ARG A 116 9.19 -1.19 -13.77
CA ARG A 116 8.39 -1.47 -12.57
C ARG A 116 9.19 -1.82 -11.31
N HIS A 117 10.45 -2.26 -11.43
CA HIS A 117 11.28 -2.66 -10.29
C HIS A 117 12.36 -1.62 -9.92
N ASP A 118 12.58 -0.61 -10.76
CA ASP A 118 13.69 0.34 -10.60
C ASP A 118 13.22 1.75 -10.22
N THR A 119 11.96 2.07 -10.51
CA THR A 119 11.42 3.43 -10.40
C THR A 119 10.24 3.48 -9.42
N ALA A 120 10.28 4.45 -8.51
CA ALA A 120 9.25 4.65 -7.51
C ALA A 120 7.91 4.94 -8.19
N HIS A 121 6.82 4.40 -7.64
CA HIS A 121 5.43 4.60 -8.09
C HIS A 121 5.07 4.05 -9.48
N VAL A 122 6.04 3.61 -10.30
CA VAL A 122 5.77 3.03 -11.63
C VAL A 122 4.98 1.74 -11.54
N ALA A 123 5.30 0.87 -10.56
CA ALA A 123 4.59 -0.37 -10.35
C ALA A 123 3.09 -0.14 -10.11
N ASP A 124 2.76 0.86 -9.29
CA ASP A 124 1.38 1.20 -8.93
C ASP A 124 0.67 1.94 -10.06
N LEU A 125 1.32 2.96 -10.63
CA LEU A 125 0.73 3.73 -11.73
C LEU A 125 0.45 2.85 -12.93
N GLY A 126 1.38 1.97 -13.31
CA GLY A 126 1.21 1.10 -14.47
C GLY A 126 0.04 0.13 -14.32
N ARG A 127 -0.16 -0.47 -13.14
CA ARG A 127 -1.34 -1.30 -12.86
C ARG A 127 -2.64 -0.51 -13.01
N ARG A 128 -2.69 0.70 -12.47
CA ARG A 128 -3.91 1.53 -12.55
C ARG A 128 -4.19 2.02 -13.97
N VAL A 129 -3.16 2.43 -14.72
CA VAL A 129 -3.28 2.83 -16.14
C VAL A 129 -3.78 1.65 -16.97
N LEU A 130 -3.15 0.48 -16.86
CA LEU A 130 -3.55 -0.72 -17.60
C LEU A 130 -4.96 -1.19 -17.20
N GLY A 131 -5.26 -1.22 -15.91
CA GLY A 131 -6.59 -1.59 -15.40
C GLY A 131 -7.68 -0.65 -15.92
N PHE A 132 -7.42 0.66 -15.95
CA PHE A 132 -8.33 1.62 -16.55
C PHE A 132 -8.49 1.38 -18.06
N GLN A 133 -7.42 1.16 -18.81
CA GLN A 133 -7.52 0.90 -20.26
C GLN A 133 -8.29 -0.39 -20.57
N ILE A 134 -8.11 -1.45 -19.77
CA ILE A 134 -8.89 -2.69 -19.88
C ILE A 134 -10.38 -2.41 -19.65
N LEU A 135 -10.71 -1.73 -18.54
CA LEU A 135 -12.10 -1.43 -18.22
C LEU A 135 -12.73 -0.51 -19.27
N TRP A 136 -11.97 0.47 -19.76
CA TRP A 136 -12.41 1.36 -20.83
C TRP A 136 -12.69 0.61 -22.13
N GLN A 137 -11.81 -0.34 -22.49
CA GLN A 137 -11.97 -1.17 -23.66
C GLN A 137 -13.21 -2.06 -23.55
N ALA A 138 -13.45 -2.66 -22.39
CA ALA A 138 -14.64 -3.45 -22.11
C ALA A 138 -15.91 -2.58 -22.18
N GLY A 139 -15.92 -1.42 -21.53
CA GLY A 139 -17.05 -0.49 -21.57
C GLY A 139 -17.36 0.01 -22.98
N SER A 140 -16.32 0.33 -23.77
CA SER A 140 -16.45 0.72 -25.16
C SER A 140 -17.02 -0.42 -26.02
N PHE A 141 -16.55 -1.65 -25.82
CA PHE A 141 -17.10 -2.83 -26.48
C PHE A 141 -18.61 -2.97 -26.24
N PHE A 142 -19.07 -2.83 -24.99
CA PHE A 142 -20.50 -2.87 -24.68
C PHE A 142 -21.28 -1.69 -25.27
N ALA A 143 -20.69 -0.49 -25.32
CA ALA A 143 -21.32 0.67 -25.96
C ALA A 143 -21.53 0.44 -27.47
N PHE A 144 -20.52 -0.12 -28.16
CA PHE A 144 -20.66 -0.52 -29.56
C PHE A 144 -21.68 -1.64 -29.75
N LEU A 145 -21.68 -2.65 -28.88
CA LEU A 145 -22.67 -3.73 -28.92
C LEU A 145 -24.10 -3.17 -28.77
N LEU A 146 -24.32 -2.26 -27.83
CA LEU A 146 -25.61 -1.60 -27.63
C LEU A 146 -26.01 -0.77 -28.86
N ALA A 147 -25.05 -0.07 -29.49
CA ALA A 147 -25.31 0.67 -30.72
C ALA A 147 -25.71 -0.27 -31.88
N VAL A 148 -25.05 -1.42 -32.03
CA VAL A 148 -25.44 -2.45 -33.01
C VAL A 148 -26.85 -2.95 -32.73
N VAL A 149 -27.13 -3.39 -31.50
CA VAL A 149 -28.45 -3.91 -31.14
C VAL A 149 -29.53 -2.86 -31.34
N GLY A 150 -29.30 -1.63 -30.88
CA GLY A 150 -30.22 -0.51 -31.06
C GLY A 150 -30.51 -0.22 -32.53
N GLN A 151 -29.47 -0.20 -33.37
CA GLN A 151 -29.63 -0.02 -34.82
C GLN A 151 -30.43 -1.16 -35.46
N LEU A 152 -30.16 -2.42 -35.09
CA LEU A 152 -30.87 -3.58 -35.61
C LEU A 152 -32.36 -3.54 -35.22
N VAL A 153 -32.67 -3.19 -33.98
CA VAL A 153 -34.04 -3.01 -33.49
C VAL A 153 -34.74 -1.86 -34.23
N ALA A 154 -34.08 -0.71 -34.36
CA ALA A 154 -34.59 0.45 -35.10
C ALA A 154 -34.93 0.07 -36.56
N ALA A 155 -34.02 -0.65 -37.23
CA ALA A 155 -34.23 -1.09 -38.60
C ALA A 155 -35.36 -2.12 -38.71
N ARG A 156 -35.43 -3.08 -37.78
CA ARG A 156 -36.37 -4.20 -37.86
C ARG A 156 -37.81 -3.83 -37.51
N TYR A 157 -38.01 -2.98 -36.52
CA TYR A 157 -39.34 -2.65 -35.98
C TYR A 157 -39.84 -1.28 -36.43
N PHE A 158 -38.92 -0.32 -36.61
CA PHE A 158 -39.27 1.06 -36.95
C PHE A 158 -38.90 1.45 -38.38
N LYS A 159 -38.18 0.57 -39.11
CA LYS A 159 -37.65 0.82 -40.46
C LYS A 159 -36.74 2.07 -40.52
N VAL A 160 -36.09 2.40 -39.40
CA VAL A 160 -35.17 3.54 -39.27
C VAL A 160 -33.74 3.04 -39.23
N VAL A 161 -32.86 3.70 -39.97
CA VAL A 161 -31.41 3.52 -39.92
C VAL A 161 -30.83 4.88 -39.51
N VAL A 162 -30.14 4.94 -38.38
CA VAL A 162 -29.45 6.16 -37.92
C VAL A 162 -28.06 6.23 -38.59
N PRO A 163 -27.83 7.12 -39.57
CA PRO A 163 -26.53 7.22 -40.22
C PRO A 163 -25.50 7.78 -39.24
N GLY A 164 -24.27 7.26 -39.29
CA GLY A 164 -23.18 7.77 -38.47
C GLY A 164 -23.23 7.40 -36.97
N LEU A 165 -24.20 6.59 -36.53
CA LEU A 165 -24.31 6.16 -35.12
C LEU A 165 -22.97 5.61 -34.58
N PHE A 166 -22.34 4.70 -35.32
CA PHE A 166 -21.07 4.09 -34.92
C PHE A 166 -19.91 5.09 -34.88
N VAL A 167 -19.88 6.03 -35.82
CA VAL A 167 -18.87 7.10 -35.83
C VAL A 167 -19.07 8.02 -34.63
N GLY A 168 -20.32 8.36 -34.29
CA GLY A 168 -20.66 9.12 -33.10
C GLY A 168 -20.19 8.43 -31.82
N VAL A 169 -20.49 7.13 -31.67
CA VAL A 169 -20.02 6.33 -30.52
C VAL A 169 -18.50 6.28 -30.46
N MET A 170 -17.82 6.11 -31.59
CA MET A 170 -16.36 6.15 -31.68
C MET A 170 -15.80 7.49 -31.21
N VAL A 171 -16.29 8.60 -31.75
CA VAL A 171 -15.82 9.95 -31.41
C VAL A 171 -16.01 10.22 -29.92
N VAL A 172 -17.18 9.91 -29.37
CA VAL A 172 -17.48 10.12 -27.95
C VAL A 172 -16.56 9.27 -27.07
N THR A 173 -16.42 7.98 -27.35
CA THR A 173 -15.57 7.09 -26.54
C THR A 173 -14.09 7.48 -26.61
N TYR A 174 -13.59 7.91 -27.77
CA TYR A 174 -12.20 8.35 -27.94
C TYR A 174 -11.95 9.69 -27.27
N ALA A 175 -12.86 10.66 -27.44
CA ALA A 175 -12.76 11.98 -26.81
C ALA A 175 -12.77 11.85 -25.28
N LEU A 176 -13.71 11.09 -24.71
CA LEU A 176 -13.77 10.89 -23.26
C LEU A 176 -12.52 10.17 -22.73
N ASN A 177 -11.96 9.20 -23.46
CA ASN A 177 -10.71 8.55 -23.07
C ASN A 177 -9.54 9.54 -23.06
N ALA A 178 -9.36 10.30 -24.15
CA ALA A 178 -8.32 11.31 -24.27
C ALA A 178 -8.42 12.39 -23.19
N LEU A 179 -9.63 12.89 -22.93
CA LEU A 179 -9.89 13.86 -21.85
C LEU A 179 -9.56 13.28 -20.48
N THR A 180 -9.90 12.02 -20.21
CA THR A 180 -9.58 11.36 -18.94
C THR A 180 -8.08 11.20 -18.75
N ILE A 181 -7.36 10.73 -19.78
CA ILE A 181 -5.90 10.59 -19.75
C ILE A 181 -5.22 11.96 -19.58
N GLY A 182 -5.71 12.99 -20.29
CA GLY A 182 -5.22 14.36 -20.16
C GLY A 182 -5.46 14.96 -18.78
N TYR A 183 -6.65 14.74 -18.21
CA TYR A 183 -6.97 15.14 -16.83
C TYR A 183 -6.01 14.50 -15.81
N TYR A 184 -5.74 13.20 -15.95
CA TYR A 184 -4.78 12.53 -15.06
C TYR A 184 -3.33 12.94 -15.32
N ALA A 185 -2.95 13.27 -16.56
CA ALA A 185 -1.65 13.85 -16.85
C ALA A 185 -1.46 15.17 -16.10
N LEU A 186 -2.48 16.05 -16.10
CA LEU A 186 -2.46 17.31 -15.34
C LEU A 186 -2.36 17.08 -13.82
N GLN A 187 -3.04 16.05 -13.29
CA GLN A 187 -2.93 15.69 -11.87
C GLN A 187 -1.53 15.18 -11.50
N LEU A 188 -0.94 14.33 -12.34
CA LEU A 188 0.44 13.86 -12.19
C LEU A 188 1.43 15.03 -12.22
N ARG A 189 1.23 16.05 -13.07
CA ARG A 189 2.08 17.27 -13.10
C ARG A 189 2.00 18.05 -11.79
N ARG A 190 0.85 17.99 -11.11
CA ARG A 190 0.62 18.62 -9.81
C ARG A 190 1.09 17.76 -8.63
N GLY A 191 1.80 16.65 -8.89
CA GLY A 191 2.32 15.74 -7.86
C GLY A 191 1.26 14.83 -7.23
N ARG A 192 0.04 14.78 -7.76
CA ARG A 192 -1.01 13.88 -7.24
C ARG A 192 -0.83 12.49 -7.85
N LEU A 193 -0.47 11.52 -7.01
CA LEU A 193 -0.25 10.13 -7.41
C LEU A 193 -1.51 9.25 -7.31
N ASP A 194 -2.59 9.78 -6.71
CA ASP A 194 -3.90 9.13 -6.62
C ASP A 194 -4.74 9.27 -7.89
N VAL A 195 -4.09 8.98 -9.02
CA VAL A 195 -4.71 8.90 -10.35
C VAL A 195 -5.23 7.49 -10.59
N TYR A 196 -6.34 7.40 -11.34
CA TYR A 196 -7.09 6.16 -11.63
C TYR A 196 -7.43 5.36 -10.35
N ARG A 197 -8.64 5.52 -9.83
CA ARG A 197 -9.07 4.90 -8.55
C ARG A 197 -9.10 3.36 -8.57
N ILE A 198 -8.98 2.74 -9.75
CA ILE A 198 -9.14 1.31 -9.95
C ILE A 198 -7.76 0.63 -9.83
N ARG A 199 -7.67 -0.35 -8.94
CA ARG A 199 -6.49 -1.19 -8.74
C ARG A 199 -6.85 -2.60 -9.21
N LEU A 200 -6.65 -2.88 -10.50
CA LEU A 200 -6.70 -4.24 -11.05
C LEU A 200 -5.31 -4.88 -10.98
#